data_AF-G3BB83-F1
#
_entry.id   AF-G3BB83-F1
#
_cell.length_a   1.000
_cell.length_b   1.000
_cell.length_c   1.000
_cell.angle_alpha   90.00
_cell.angle_beta   90.00
_cell.angle_gamma   90.00
#
_symmetry.space_group_name_H-M   'P 1'
#
loop_
_entity.id
_entity.type
_entity.pdbx_description
1 polymer ?
#
loop_
_entity_poly.entity_id
_entity_poly.type
_entity_poly.pdbx_seq_one_letter_code
_entity_poly.pdbx_strand_id
1 'polypeptide(L)'
;MQNNQKVGKVTLGRSGNPPPPVYDSYVRENATFFSLVRNSDFQGILSSIDSVEERFNKVYHYDWVFANDEPFTPAFIEHVTARVSGSAHFVHIPAQFWGYPPWIDLDKAERARKNMKENKIKYGASQSYRHMCRFNSGFFFHLPVMKNYKYYWRVEPDIAFKCDLFDTDWFRFMRINKKKYAFVLAPLELHMTVKNLWRSTKMFFSENPDLLHPDNSFSFLSDDNGDNYNMCHFWSNFELGDMDFFRSSAYTKFFEYLDQVGGFYYSRWGDAPVHTLAVTTLLSKDEVHYIPDTGYFHNPNGNCPRDDAIRRARRCSCSTRFEHTWSRGSCIPKWYEVNELEKPSYGIKFKNVHKFAENEDADEYDDW
;
A
#
# COMPACT_ATOMS: atom_id res chain seq x y z
N MET A 1 20.74 -54.75 30.99
CA MET A 1 21.23 -54.61 29.60
C MET A 1 20.64 -53.33 29.05
N GLN A 2 21.49 -52.38 28.66
CA GLN A 2 21.10 -51.01 28.31
C GLN A 2 20.33 -50.96 26.99
N ASN A 3 19.26 -50.17 27.00
CA ASN A 3 18.31 -49.98 25.92
C ASN A 3 18.87 -48.92 24.95
N ASN A 4 19.51 -49.35 23.85
CA ASN A 4 20.02 -48.47 22.79
C ASN A 4 18.85 -47.97 21.93
N GLN A 5 18.10 -46.98 22.43
CA GLN A 5 17.23 -46.17 21.59
C GLN A 5 18.09 -45.34 20.63
N LYS A 6 17.86 -45.51 19.32
CA LYS A 6 18.45 -44.67 18.27
C LYS A 6 18.01 -43.22 18.48
N VAL A 7 18.79 -42.43 19.21
CA VAL A 7 18.65 -40.98 19.24
C VAL A 7 18.98 -40.46 17.83
N GLY A 8 18.10 -39.63 17.26
CA GLY A 8 18.04 -39.32 15.82
C GLY A 8 19.33 -38.76 15.19
N LYS A 9 19.42 -38.84 13.85
CA LYS A 9 20.55 -38.28 13.07
C LYS A 9 20.63 -36.75 13.24
N VAL A 10 21.79 -36.26 13.64
CA VAL A 10 22.15 -34.83 13.60
C VAL A 10 22.70 -34.50 12.21
N THR A 11 22.15 -33.48 11.55
CA THR A 11 22.67 -32.95 10.28
C THR A 11 23.27 -31.57 10.53
N LEU A 12 24.55 -31.38 10.18
CA LEU A 12 25.21 -30.08 10.29
C LEU A 12 24.80 -29.19 9.11
N GLY A 13 24.04 -28.13 9.38
CA GLY A 13 23.78 -27.07 8.41
C GLY A 13 24.97 -26.11 8.31
N ARG A 14 25.43 -25.79 7.11
CA ARG A 14 26.37 -24.68 6.85
C ARG A 14 25.63 -23.59 6.08
N SER A 15 25.78 -22.34 6.50
CA SER A 15 25.31 -21.20 5.71
C SER A 15 26.14 -21.11 4.43
N GLY A 16 25.49 -21.13 3.27
CA GLY A 16 26.12 -20.84 1.97
C GLY A 16 25.99 -19.37 1.53
N ASN A 17 25.37 -18.53 2.37
CA ASN A 17 25.07 -17.15 2.00
C ASN A 17 26.34 -16.30 2.14
N PRO A 18 26.77 -15.59 1.08
CA PRO A 18 27.87 -14.64 1.18
C PRO A 18 27.49 -13.50 2.14
N PRO A 19 28.47 -12.86 2.81
CA PRO A 19 28.23 -11.64 3.55
C PRO A 19 27.64 -10.57 2.62
N PRO A 20 26.78 -9.67 3.14
CA PRO A 20 26.22 -8.61 2.32
C PRO A 20 27.36 -7.79 1.68
N PRO A 21 27.22 -7.40 0.40
CA PRO A 21 28.25 -6.64 -0.29
C PRO A 21 28.53 -5.33 0.45
N VAL A 22 29.80 -5.13 0.81
CA VAL A 22 30.30 -3.84 1.32
C VAL A 22 30.62 -2.99 0.10
N TYR A 23 29.81 -1.96 -0.16
CA TYR A 23 30.01 -1.07 -1.29
C TYR A 23 30.75 0.19 -0.84
N ASP A 24 32.07 0.25 -1.09
CA ASP A 24 32.93 1.41 -0.77
C ASP A 24 32.53 2.72 -1.49
N SER A 25 31.55 2.68 -2.41
CA SER A 25 31.04 3.83 -3.16
C SER A 25 29.51 3.93 -3.21
N TYR A 26 28.79 3.31 -2.27
CA TYR A 26 27.32 3.37 -2.26
C TYR A 26 26.83 4.78 -1.89
N VAL A 27 26.11 5.39 -2.82
CA VAL A 27 25.39 6.65 -2.59
C VAL A 27 23.92 6.31 -2.40
N ARG A 28 23.42 6.63 -1.20
CA ARG A 28 22.02 6.45 -0.81
C ARG A 28 21.11 7.37 -1.64
N GLU A 29 19.96 6.87 -2.07
CA GLU A 29 18.98 7.69 -2.79
C GLU A 29 18.33 8.73 -1.85
N ASN A 30 17.70 9.75 -2.43
CA ASN A 30 16.90 10.69 -1.66
C ASN A 30 15.52 10.09 -1.31
N ALA A 31 15.46 9.32 -0.22
CA ALA A 31 14.27 8.58 0.16
C ALA A 31 14.10 8.39 1.67
N THR A 32 12.88 8.02 2.07
CA THR A 32 12.51 7.76 3.47
C THR A 32 11.44 6.68 3.59
N PHE A 33 11.34 6.04 4.76
CA PHE A 33 10.14 5.34 5.17
C PHE A 33 9.10 6.32 5.73
N PHE A 34 7.82 6.08 5.48
CA PHE A 34 6.73 6.90 6.00
C PHE A 34 5.73 6.06 6.79
N SER A 35 5.37 6.53 7.97
CA SER A 35 4.39 5.88 8.85
C SER A 35 3.42 6.90 9.45
N LEU A 36 2.14 6.80 9.11
CA LEU A 36 1.07 7.50 9.81
C LEU A 36 0.59 6.63 10.97
N VAL A 37 0.86 7.04 12.21
CA VAL A 37 0.67 6.19 13.39
C VAL A 37 0.25 7.01 14.60
N ARG A 38 -0.58 6.43 15.46
CA ARG A 38 -0.95 7.05 16.74
C ARG A 38 0.00 6.62 17.84
N ASN A 39 0.03 7.38 18.93
CA ASN A 39 0.72 6.96 20.16
C ASN A 39 0.26 5.57 20.64
N SER A 40 -1.01 5.20 20.43
CA SER A 40 -1.56 3.89 20.80
C SER A 40 -1.05 2.73 19.95
N ASP A 41 -0.52 3.00 18.75
CA ASP A 41 -0.01 1.97 17.84
C ASP A 41 1.45 1.57 18.18
N PHE A 42 1.97 2.06 19.31
CA PHE A 42 3.37 1.94 19.75
C PHE A 42 3.97 0.54 19.60
N GLN A 43 3.32 -0.51 20.10
CA GLN A 43 3.88 -1.86 20.00
C GLN A 43 3.93 -2.37 18.54
N GLY A 44 2.86 -2.11 17.77
CA GLY A 44 2.76 -2.55 16.39
C GLY A 44 3.77 -1.87 15.47
N ILE A 45 4.02 -0.57 15.68
CA ILE A 45 5.02 0.15 14.88
C ILE A 45 6.45 -0.26 15.26
N LEU A 46 6.77 -0.48 16.54
CA LEU A 46 8.11 -0.97 16.92
C LEU A 46 8.40 -2.34 16.30
N SER A 47 7.43 -3.27 16.32
CA SER A 47 7.54 -4.57 15.64
C SER A 47 7.78 -4.42 14.13
N SER A 48 7.14 -3.44 13.51
CA SER A 48 7.27 -3.16 12.08
C SER A 48 8.64 -2.58 11.73
N ILE A 49 9.14 -1.65 12.54
CA ILE A 49 10.50 -1.09 12.42
C ILE A 49 11.53 -2.22 12.54
N ASP A 50 11.44 -3.06 13.58
CA ASP A 50 12.37 -4.18 13.78
C ASP A 50 12.38 -5.10 12.55
N SER A 51 11.22 -5.36 11.95
CA SER A 51 11.11 -6.16 10.74
C SER A 51 11.74 -5.50 9.51
N VAL A 52 11.55 -4.21 9.31
CA VAL A 52 12.14 -3.45 8.19
C VAL A 52 13.65 -3.33 8.35
N GLU A 53 14.12 -3.00 9.55
CA GLU A 53 15.54 -2.90 9.89
C GLU A 53 16.24 -4.25 9.69
N GLU A 54 15.67 -5.34 10.21
CA GLU A 54 16.28 -6.68 10.09
C GLU A 54 16.43 -7.12 8.63
N ARG A 55 15.40 -6.88 7.80
CA ARG A 55 15.29 -7.43 6.44
C ARG A 55 15.78 -6.52 5.34
N PHE A 56 15.93 -5.22 5.60
CA PHE A 56 16.33 -4.25 4.60
C PHE A 56 17.21 -3.14 5.20
N ASN A 57 16.68 -2.36 6.14
CA ASN A 57 17.20 -1.02 6.38
C ASN A 57 18.49 -0.96 7.18
N LYS A 58 18.84 -1.98 7.98
CA LYS A 58 20.13 -2.01 8.69
C LYS A 58 21.36 -1.99 7.76
N VAL A 59 21.16 -2.25 6.47
CA VAL A 59 22.20 -2.22 5.43
C VAL A 59 22.25 -0.85 4.74
N TYR A 60 21.11 -0.19 4.57
CA TYR A 60 20.98 1.01 3.73
C TYR A 60 20.77 2.32 4.50
N HIS A 61 20.34 2.22 5.76
CA HIS A 61 20.21 3.32 6.71
C HIS A 61 19.33 4.47 6.21
N TYR A 62 18.25 4.22 5.46
CA TYR A 62 17.30 5.25 5.05
C TYR A 62 16.56 5.83 6.25
N ASP A 63 16.21 7.11 6.16
CA ASP A 63 15.51 7.84 7.22
C ASP A 63 14.06 7.37 7.36
N TRP A 64 13.44 7.68 8.50
CA TRP A 64 12.03 7.43 8.80
C TRP A 64 11.30 8.73 9.13
N VAL A 65 10.10 8.90 8.59
CA VAL A 65 9.16 9.96 8.94
C VAL A 65 7.91 9.35 9.56
N PHE A 66 7.61 9.76 10.79
CA PHE A 66 6.40 9.41 11.52
C PHE A 66 5.47 10.62 11.57
N ALA A 67 4.22 10.44 11.17
CA ALA A 67 3.18 11.47 11.26
C ALA A 67 2.04 11.01 12.17
N ASN A 68 1.44 11.96 12.90
CA ASN A 68 0.32 11.72 13.79
C ASN A 68 -0.59 12.96 13.85
N ASP A 69 -1.90 12.75 13.99
CA ASP A 69 -2.87 13.83 14.19
C ASP A 69 -2.85 14.41 15.61
N GLU A 70 -2.09 13.79 16.51
CA GLU A 70 -1.74 14.30 17.83
C GLU A 70 -0.22 14.43 18.00
N PRO A 71 0.27 15.24 18.96
CA PRO A 71 1.68 15.24 19.33
C PRO A 71 2.15 13.85 19.79
N PHE A 72 3.33 13.42 19.32
CA PHE A 72 3.97 12.20 19.81
C PHE A 72 4.42 12.36 21.27
N THR A 73 4.26 11.30 22.06
CA THR A 73 4.77 11.29 23.44
C THR A 73 6.29 11.18 23.46
N PRO A 74 6.97 11.70 24.51
CA PRO A 74 8.41 11.55 24.66
C PRO A 74 8.89 10.10 24.63
N ALA A 75 8.13 9.19 25.27
CA ALA A 75 8.44 7.77 25.28
C ALA A 75 8.38 7.15 23.87
N PHE A 76 7.41 7.57 23.04
CA PHE A 76 7.31 7.14 21.65
C PHE A 76 8.56 7.55 20.87
N ILE A 77 8.93 8.83 20.95
CA ILE A 77 10.09 9.40 20.26
C ILE A 77 11.37 8.69 20.66
N GLU A 78 11.62 8.50 21.96
CA GLU A 78 12.83 7.85 22.49
C GLU A 78 12.97 6.41 21.97
N HIS A 79 11.92 5.59 22.07
CA HIS A 79 11.99 4.17 21.71
C HIS A 79 12.05 3.91 20.21
N VAL A 80 11.40 4.77 19.41
CA VAL A 80 11.49 4.71 17.95
C VAL A 80 12.89 5.15 17.49
N THR A 81 13.40 6.26 18.02
CA THR A 81 14.74 6.77 17.70
C THR A 81 15.83 5.76 18.03
N ALA A 82 15.68 5.00 19.12
CA ALA A 82 16.63 3.97 19.51
C ALA A 82 16.64 2.71 18.61
N ARG A 83 15.63 2.52 17.75
CA ARG A 83 15.49 1.32 16.89
C ARG A 83 15.85 1.56 15.43
N VAL A 84 15.56 2.75 14.91
CA VAL A 84 15.86 3.05 13.51
C VAL A 84 17.37 3.18 13.29
N SER A 85 17.87 2.71 12.16
CA SER A 85 19.28 2.83 11.81
C SER A 85 19.62 4.09 11.01
N GLY A 86 18.60 4.75 10.44
CA GLY A 86 18.66 6.10 9.85
C GLY A 86 18.15 7.18 10.81
N SER A 87 17.87 8.39 10.32
CA SER A 87 17.28 9.45 11.13
C SER A 87 15.78 9.23 11.33
N ALA A 88 15.22 9.57 12.49
CA ALA A 88 13.78 9.60 12.73
C ALA A 88 13.26 11.05 12.80
N HIS A 89 12.19 11.34 12.04
CA HIS A 89 11.47 12.60 12.06
C HIS A 89 10.05 12.40 12.57
N PHE A 90 9.58 13.27 13.45
CA PHE A 90 8.26 13.17 14.08
C PHE A 90 7.43 14.41 13.74
N VAL A 91 6.28 14.22 13.12
CA VAL A 91 5.43 15.28 12.57
C VAL A 91 4.06 15.25 13.23
N HIS A 92 3.69 16.38 13.83
CA HIS A 92 2.29 16.65 14.16
C HIS A 92 1.60 17.22 12.92
N ILE A 93 0.54 16.56 12.46
CA ILE A 93 -0.16 16.90 11.22
C ILE A 93 -0.88 18.25 11.39
N PRO A 94 -0.67 19.22 10.49
CA PRO A 94 -1.43 20.47 10.50
C PRO A 94 -2.93 20.21 10.35
N ALA A 95 -3.76 20.92 11.13
CA ALA A 95 -5.22 20.74 11.15
C ALA A 95 -5.87 20.88 9.75
N GLN A 96 -5.30 21.69 8.86
CA GLN A 96 -5.79 21.84 7.47
C GLN A 96 -5.73 20.54 6.64
N PHE A 97 -4.90 19.57 7.03
CA PHE A 97 -4.76 18.28 6.37
C PHE A 97 -5.55 17.16 7.06
N TRP A 98 -6.13 17.44 8.25
CA TRP A 98 -6.82 16.44 9.06
C TRP A 98 -8.12 17.01 9.63
N GLY A 99 -9.23 16.74 8.94
CA GLY A 99 -10.55 17.24 9.32
C GLY A 99 -11.49 17.35 8.12
N TYR A 100 -12.72 17.77 8.39
CA TYR A 100 -13.70 18.03 7.34
C TYR A 100 -13.36 19.33 6.60
N PRO A 101 -13.26 19.31 5.26
CA PRO A 101 -13.21 20.53 4.47
C PRO A 101 -14.59 21.23 4.45
N PRO A 102 -14.64 22.53 4.15
CA PRO A 102 -15.85 23.35 4.32
C PRO A 102 -17.01 23.00 3.38
N TRP A 103 -16.77 22.26 2.30
CA TRP A 103 -17.80 21.80 1.36
C TRP A 103 -18.48 20.49 1.79
N ILE A 104 -18.09 19.90 2.93
CA ILE A 104 -18.71 18.67 3.43
C ILE A 104 -19.88 18.99 4.35
N ASP A 105 -21.06 18.49 3.98
CA ASP A 105 -22.23 18.42 4.84
C ASP A 105 -21.99 17.39 5.95
N LEU A 106 -21.84 17.89 7.17
CA LEU A 106 -21.55 17.08 8.35
C LEU A 106 -22.70 16.14 8.73
N ASP A 107 -23.95 16.55 8.49
CA ASP A 107 -25.13 15.74 8.78
C ASP A 107 -25.23 14.58 7.79
N LYS A 108 -24.97 14.84 6.49
CA LYS A 108 -24.90 13.79 5.46
C LYS A 108 -23.77 12.79 5.76
N ALA A 109 -22.59 13.29 6.16
CA ALA A 109 -21.47 12.42 6.53
C ALA A 109 -21.80 11.56 7.78
N GLU A 110 -22.51 12.12 8.77
CA GLU A 110 -22.95 11.35 9.96
C GLU A 110 -24.00 10.29 9.60
N ARG A 111 -24.97 10.61 8.73
CA ARG A 111 -25.94 9.63 8.22
C ARG A 111 -25.22 8.46 7.52
N ALA A 112 -24.24 8.75 6.67
CA ALA A 112 -23.43 7.73 6.00
C ALA A 112 -22.69 6.82 6.99
N ARG A 113 -22.07 7.39 8.03
CA ARG A 113 -21.40 6.62 9.10
C ARG A 113 -22.37 5.70 9.85
N LYS A 114 -23.55 6.21 10.22
CA LYS A 114 -24.59 5.43 10.90
C LYS A 114 -25.07 4.27 10.03
N ASN A 115 -25.38 4.53 8.77
CA ASN A 115 -25.80 3.48 7.82
C ASN A 115 -24.71 2.41 7.63
N MET A 116 -23.44 2.80 7.45
CA MET A 116 -22.35 1.82 7.32
C MET A 116 -22.09 1.04 8.62
N LYS A 117 -22.36 1.63 9.79
CA LYS A 117 -22.31 0.94 11.09
C LYS A 117 -23.38 -0.14 11.18
N GLU A 118 -24.61 0.19 10.80
CA GLU A 118 -25.75 -0.74 10.80
C GLU A 118 -25.51 -1.93 9.87
N ASN A 119 -24.90 -1.67 8.71
CA ASN A 119 -24.49 -2.69 7.74
C ASN A 119 -23.19 -3.43 8.12
N LYS A 120 -22.64 -3.18 9.32
CA LYS A 120 -21.42 -3.84 9.85
C LYS A 120 -20.21 -3.75 8.91
N ILE A 121 -20.12 -2.67 8.14
CA ILE A 121 -18.98 -2.42 7.26
C ILE A 121 -17.75 -2.09 8.12
N LYS A 122 -16.62 -2.73 7.85
CA LYS A 122 -15.36 -2.52 8.58
C LYS A 122 -15.01 -1.02 8.57
N TYR A 123 -14.76 -0.44 9.74
CA TYR A 123 -14.52 1.00 9.94
C TYR A 123 -15.66 1.92 9.45
N GLY A 124 -16.85 1.40 9.15
CA GLY A 124 -17.98 2.15 8.61
C GLY A 124 -18.38 3.35 9.46
N ALA A 125 -18.35 3.20 10.79
CA ALA A 125 -18.64 4.26 11.75
C ALA A 125 -17.47 5.22 12.05
N SER A 126 -16.25 4.92 11.58
CA SER A 126 -15.05 5.63 12.02
C SER A 126 -14.85 6.93 11.23
N GLN A 127 -14.88 8.06 11.94
CA GLN A 127 -14.52 9.36 11.39
C GLN A 127 -13.01 9.46 11.16
N SER A 128 -12.19 9.09 12.15
CA SER A 128 -10.72 9.17 12.04
C SER A 128 -10.17 8.31 10.90
N TYR A 129 -10.78 7.16 10.61
CA TYR A 129 -10.40 6.34 9.45
C TYR A 129 -10.63 7.05 8.11
N ARG A 130 -11.68 7.88 8.00
CA ARG A 130 -11.92 8.68 6.79
C ARG A 130 -10.94 9.83 6.65
N HIS A 131 -10.61 10.50 7.75
CA HIS A 131 -9.53 11.49 7.76
C HIS A 131 -8.20 10.85 7.35
N MET A 132 -7.90 9.65 7.84
CA MET A 132 -6.72 8.87 7.44
C MET A 132 -6.71 8.58 5.94
N CYS A 133 -7.80 8.04 5.38
CA CYS A 133 -7.87 7.73 3.95
C CYS A 133 -7.72 8.99 3.08
N ARG A 134 -8.37 10.10 3.46
CA ARG A 134 -8.22 11.39 2.77
C ARG A 134 -6.79 11.92 2.89
N PHE A 135 -6.18 11.84 4.08
CA PHE A 135 -4.81 12.28 4.34
C PHE A 135 -3.78 11.53 3.49
N ASN A 136 -3.86 10.20 3.46
CA ASN A 136 -2.99 9.37 2.63
C ASN A 136 -3.25 9.59 1.14
N SER A 137 -4.48 9.90 0.74
CA SER A 137 -4.81 10.20 -0.67
C SER A 137 -4.23 11.53 -1.16
N GLY A 138 -4.17 12.56 -0.31
CA GLY A 138 -3.96 13.93 -0.81
C GLY A 138 -2.93 14.79 -0.10
N PHE A 139 -2.43 14.41 1.08
CA PHE A 139 -1.76 15.37 1.96
C PHE A 139 -0.41 14.95 2.51
N PHE A 140 -0.15 13.65 2.71
CA PHE A 140 1.12 13.24 3.33
C PHE A 140 2.35 13.75 2.56
N PHE A 141 2.28 13.78 1.23
CA PHE A 141 3.36 14.26 0.36
C PHE A 141 3.55 15.78 0.33
N HIS A 142 2.63 16.53 0.94
CA HIS A 142 2.70 17.98 1.14
C HIS A 142 3.25 18.39 2.50
N LEU A 143 3.43 17.45 3.44
CA LEU A 143 4.08 17.73 4.73
C LEU A 143 5.46 18.37 4.50
N PRO A 144 5.84 19.43 5.23
CA PRO A 144 7.10 20.13 5.02
C PRO A 144 8.33 19.22 5.01
N VAL A 145 8.41 18.25 5.93
CA VAL A 145 9.53 17.29 5.97
C VAL A 145 9.56 16.39 4.74
N MET A 146 8.39 16.00 4.21
CA MET A 146 8.29 15.11 3.07
C MET A 146 8.80 15.77 1.78
N LYS A 147 8.75 17.11 1.69
CA LYS A 147 9.28 17.88 0.54
C LYS A 147 10.77 17.67 0.29
N ASN A 148 11.51 17.21 1.29
CA ASN A 148 12.92 16.92 1.16
C ASN A 148 13.21 15.60 0.45
N TYR A 149 12.21 14.71 0.31
CA TYR A 149 12.38 13.38 -0.24
C TYR A 149 11.81 13.23 -1.65
N LYS A 150 12.50 12.44 -2.48
CA LYS A 150 12.05 12.03 -3.82
C LYS A 150 11.22 10.76 -3.77
N TYR A 151 11.63 9.76 -2.99
CA TYR A 151 10.87 8.52 -2.83
C TYR A 151 10.43 8.32 -1.39
N TYR A 152 9.34 7.57 -1.23
CA TYR A 152 8.89 7.13 0.08
C TYR A 152 8.51 5.65 0.05
N TRP A 153 8.70 4.96 1.18
CA TRP A 153 8.17 3.62 1.41
C TRP A 153 7.22 3.63 2.60
N ARG A 154 5.92 3.44 2.36
CA ARG A 154 4.91 3.34 3.41
C ARG A 154 5.08 2.07 4.24
N VAL A 155 5.07 2.26 5.55
CA VAL A 155 5.12 1.19 6.56
C VAL A 155 4.03 1.45 7.60
N GLU A 156 3.07 0.53 7.70
CA GLU A 156 2.03 0.55 8.74
C GLU A 156 2.48 -0.20 10.00
N PRO A 157 1.84 0.02 11.16
CA PRO A 157 1.95 -0.87 12.31
C PRO A 157 1.56 -2.30 11.97
N ASP A 158 2.09 -3.25 12.73
CA ASP A 158 1.77 -4.68 12.65
C ASP A 158 2.04 -5.34 11.27
N ILE A 159 2.94 -4.75 10.46
CA ILE A 159 3.46 -5.41 9.26
C ILE A 159 4.62 -6.34 9.61
N ALA A 160 4.95 -7.24 8.69
CA ALA A 160 6.21 -7.96 8.73
C ALA A 160 6.76 -8.23 7.34
N PHE A 161 8.05 -8.03 7.18
CA PHE A 161 8.87 -8.65 6.14
C PHE A 161 9.42 -9.96 6.69
N LYS A 162 8.99 -11.07 6.09
CA LYS A 162 9.40 -12.40 6.51
C LYS A 162 10.54 -12.97 5.69
N CYS A 163 10.98 -12.28 4.64
CA CYS A 163 12.15 -12.62 3.83
C CYS A 163 13.14 -11.45 3.83
N ASP A 164 14.40 -11.74 3.61
CA ASP A 164 15.43 -10.74 3.41
C ASP A 164 15.22 -10.01 2.07
N LEU A 165 15.39 -8.68 2.12
CA LEU A 165 15.22 -7.75 1.00
C LEU A 165 16.47 -6.92 0.73
N PHE A 166 17.52 -7.06 1.56
CA PHE A 166 18.71 -6.21 1.49
C PHE A 166 19.60 -6.47 0.26
N ASP A 167 19.39 -7.53 -0.52
CA ASP A 167 20.17 -7.79 -1.75
C ASP A 167 19.88 -6.76 -2.85
N THR A 168 18.83 -5.96 -2.70
CA THR A 168 18.45 -4.90 -3.64
C THR A 168 18.04 -3.66 -2.87
N ASP A 169 18.72 -2.53 -3.12
CA ASP A 169 18.21 -1.24 -2.71
C ASP A 169 17.00 -0.88 -3.59
N TRP A 170 15.82 -1.02 -3.02
CA TRP A 170 14.56 -0.80 -3.74
C TRP A 170 14.35 0.66 -4.14
N PHE A 171 14.88 1.64 -3.39
CA PHE A 171 14.80 3.04 -3.82
C PHE A 171 15.69 3.30 -5.04
N ARG A 172 16.90 2.74 -5.04
CA ARG A 172 17.80 2.81 -6.22
C ARG A 172 17.22 2.04 -7.40
N PHE A 173 16.57 0.90 -7.17
CA PHE A 173 15.84 0.18 -8.21
C PHE A 173 14.79 1.07 -8.87
N MET A 174 13.99 1.80 -8.10
CA MET A 174 12.97 2.71 -8.63
C MET A 174 13.60 3.74 -9.57
N ARG A 175 14.67 4.41 -9.13
CA ARG A 175 15.34 5.42 -9.97
C ARG A 175 15.96 4.83 -11.24
N ILE A 176 16.76 3.77 -11.12
CA ILE A 176 17.49 3.20 -12.27
C ILE A 176 16.52 2.66 -13.32
N ASN A 177 15.40 2.07 -12.88
CA ASN A 177 14.40 1.49 -13.76
C ASN A 177 13.23 2.45 -14.06
N LYS A 178 13.36 3.74 -13.71
CA LYS A 178 12.37 4.80 -13.96
C LYS A 178 10.97 4.43 -13.48
N LYS A 179 10.87 3.75 -12.33
CA LYS A 179 9.60 3.38 -11.70
C LYS A 179 9.13 4.52 -10.80
N LYS A 180 7.83 4.76 -10.81
CA LYS A 180 7.16 5.77 -9.99
C LYS A 180 6.27 5.16 -8.91
N TYR A 181 5.84 3.91 -9.07
CA TYR A 181 5.02 3.24 -8.08
C TYR A 181 5.37 1.75 -8.01
N ALA A 182 5.52 1.20 -6.80
CA ALA A 182 5.68 -0.22 -6.61
C ALA A 182 4.87 -0.78 -5.43
N PHE A 183 4.40 -2.02 -5.60
CA PHE A 183 3.48 -2.70 -4.69
C PHE A 183 3.80 -4.20 -4.57
N VAL A 184 3.28 -4.84 -3.51
CA VAL A 184 3.50 -6.27 -3.22
C VAL A 184 2.21 -7.10 -3.15
N LEU A 185 1.06 -6.45 -2.99
CA LEU A 185 -0.25 -7.09 -2.89
C LEU A 185 -1.29 -6.26 -3.63
N ALA A 186 -2.28 -6.93 -4.21
CA ALA A 186 -3.39 -6.27 -4.87
C ALA A 186 -4.70 -7.04 -4.62
N PRO A 187 -5.39 -6.86 -3.49
CA PRO A 187 -6.65 -7.54 -3.22
C PRO A 187 -7.83 -6.89 -3.97
N LEU A 188 -9.00 -7.51 -3.87
CA LEU A 188 -10.27 -6.88 -4.25
C LEU A 188 -10.78 -5.95 -3.13
N GLU A 189 -11.26 -4.78 -3.51
CA GLU A 189 -11.94 -3.85 -2.60
C GLU A 189 -13.37 -4.31 -2.28
N LEU A 190 -13.88 -3.87 -1.13
CA LEU A 190 -15.28 -4.01 -0.77
C LEU A 190 -16.11 -2.95 -1.49
N HIS A 191 -16.89 -3.34 -2.50
CA HIS A 191 -17.76 -2.46 -3.31
C HIS A 191 -18.58 -1.45 -2.48
N MET A 192 -19.16 -1.88 -1.35
CA MET A 192 -19.93 -1.02 -0.43
C MET A 192 -19.16 0.19 0.12
N THR A 193 -17.83 0.20 0.01
CA THR A 193 -16.96 1.26 0.53
C THR A 193 -16.52 2.25 -0.54
N VAL A 194 -16.72 1.90 -1.81
CA VAL A 194 -16.32 2.68 -2.99
C VAL A 194 -17.50 3.09 -3.86
N LYS A 195 -18.72 3.13 -3.29
CA LYS A 195 -19.90 3.68 -3.97
C LYS A 195 -19.57 5.03 -4.59
N ASN A 196 -19.96 5.23 -5.86
CA ASN A 196 -19.70 6.39 -6.71
C ASN A 196 -18.23 6.68 -7.07
N LEU A 197 -17.23 5.94 -6.56
CA LEU A 197 -15.82 6.20 -6.88
C LEU A 197 -15.53 6.02 -8.37
N TRP A 198 -16.01 4.91 -8.95
CA TRP A 198 -15.79 4.61 -10.37
C TRP A 198 -16.47 5.62 -11.29
N ARG A 199 -17.74 5.93 -11.03
CA ARG A 199 -18.49 6.96 -11.76
C ARG A 199 -17.77 8.31 -11.69
N SER A 200 -17.35 8.75 -10.51
CA SER A 200 -16.62 10.01 -10.33
C SER A 200 -15.29 10.02 -11.09
N THR A 201 -14.59 8.89 -11.10
CA THR A 201 -13.34 8.74 -11.86
C THR A 201 -13.57 8.85 -13.37
N LYS A 202 -14.62 8.18 -13.90
CA LYS A 202 -14.99 8.30 -15.31
C LYS A 202 -15.38 9.72 -15.69
N MET A 203 -16.15 10.41 -14.84
CA MET A 203 -16.52 11.81 -15.05
C MET A 203 -15.28 12.71 -15.12
N PHE A 204 -14.35 12.58 -14.16
CA PHE A 204 -13.10 13.33 -14.17
C PHE A 204 -12.33 13.17 -15.49
N PHE A 205 -12.12 11.93 -15.94
CA PHE A 205 -11.37 11.68 -17.18
C PHE A 205 -12.14 12.03 -18.46
N SER A 206 -13.48 12.05 -18.41
CA SER A 206 -14.28 12.59 -19.53
C SER A 206 -14.10 14.10 -19.69
N GLU A 207 -13.88 14.82 -18.60
CA GLU A 207 -13.61 16.27 -18.58
C GLU A 207 -12.12 16.58 -18.78
N ASN A 208 -11.24 15.61 -18.54
CA ASN A 208 -9.78 15.75 -18.61
C ASN A 208 -9.13 14.61 -19.42
N PRO A 209 -9.54 14.38 -20.69
CA PRO A 209 -9.05 13.25 -21.48
C PRO A 209 -7.53 13.31 -21.72
N ASP A 210 -6.96 14.52 -21.80
CA ASP A 210 -5.52 14.74 -22.00
C ASP A 210 -4.64 14.25 -20.83
N LEU A 211 -5.24 13.98 -19.66
CA LEU A 211 -4.52 13.45 -18.50
C LEU A 211 -4.41 11.92 -18.52
N LEU A 212 -5.20 11.22 -19.34
CA LEU A 212 -5.04 9.77 -19.52
C LEU A 212 -3.73 9.50 -20.23
N HIS A 213 -2.83 8.78 -19.58
CA HIS A 213 -1.60 8.36 -20.22
C HIS A 213 -1.93 7.36 -21.34
N PRO A 214 -1.37 7.48 -22.56
CA PRO A 214 -1.72 6.59 -23.68
C PRO A 214 -1.35 5.12 -23.40
N ASP A 215 -0.22 4.88 -22.73
CA ASP A 215 0.25 3.54 -22.35
C ASP A 215 -0.13 3.13 -20.92
N ASN A 216 -1.29 3.58 -20.44
CA ASN A 216 -1.72 3.31 -19.06
C ASN A 216 -2.08 1.82 -18.81
N SER A 217 -2.39 1.49 -17.55
CA SER A 217 -2.83 0.15 -17.14
C SER A 217 -4.35 0.10 -16.86
N PHE A 218 -5.17 0.87 -17.57
CA PHE A 218 -6.62 0.95 -17.33
C PHE A 218 -7.30 -0.42 -17.35
N SER A 219 -6.87 -1.32 -18.24
CA SER A 219 -7.39 -2.68 -18.30
C SER A 219 -7.20 -3.47 -17.01
N PHE A 220 -6.36 -3.05 -16.06
CA PHE A 220 -6.29 -3.60 -14.71
C PHE A 220 -7.59 -3.38 -13.91
N LEU A 221 -8.25 -2.23 -14.12
CA LEU A 221 -9.40 -1.75 -13.35
C LEU A 221 -10.75 -2.28 -13.85
N SER A 222 -10.87 -2.66 -15.10
CA SER A 222 -12.14 -3.08 -15.72
C SER A 222 -11.95 -4.29 -16.61
N ASP A 223 -12.99 -5.14 -16.66
CA ASP A 223 -13.04 -6.34 -17.51
C ASP A 223 -13.92 -6.11 -18.77
N ASP A 224 -14.53 -4.93 -18.88
CA ASP A 224 -15.60 -4.56 -19.83
C ASP A 224 -15.39 -3.15 -20.38
N ASN A 225 -14.15 -2.81 -20.74
CA ASN A 225 -13.77 -1.54 -21.39
C ASN A 225 -14.21 -0.27 -20.64
N GLY A 226 -14.36 -0.37 -19.32
CA GLY A 226 -14.65 0.76 -18.44
C GLY A 226 -16.10 0.86 -17.98
N ASP A 227 -16.98 -0.04 -18.41
CA ASP A 227 -18.37 -0.04 -17.94
C ASP A 227 -18.40 -0.19 -16.42
N ASN A 228 -17.70 -1.19 -15.88
CA ASN A 228 -17.67 -1.48 -14.44
C ASN A 228 -16.25 -1.55 -13.85
N TYR A 229 -16.14 -1.16 -12.57
CA TYR A 229 -14.92 -1.33 -11.79
C TYR A 229 -14.85 -2.74 -11.20
N ASN A 230 -13.81 -3.49 -11.52
CA ASN A 230 -13.63 -4.87 -11.06
C ASN A 230 -13.15 -5.00 -9.59
N MET A 231 -13.03 -3.87 -8.87
CA MET A 231 -12.56 -3.77 -7.48
C MET A 231 -11.06 -4.05 -7.27
N CYS A 232 -10.27 -4.25 -8.32
CA CYS A 232 -8.83 -4.46 -8.19
C CYS A 232 -8.11 -3.18 -7.76
N HIS A 233 -7.33 -3.27 -6.69
CA HIS A 233 -6.48 -2.17 -6.23
C HIS A 233 -5.15 -2.67 -5.68
N PHE A 234 -4.12 -1.82 -5.75
CA PHE A 234 -2.85 -2.01 -5.06
C PHE A 234 -3.02 -1.72 -3.57
N TRP A 235 -2.51 -2.59 -2.70
CA TRP A 235 -2.72 -2.46 -1.27
C TRP A 235 -1.70 -1.50 -0.63
N SER A 236 -2.11 -0.25 -0.42
CA SER A 236 -1.23 0.87 -0.06
C SER A 236 -0.54 0.78 1.30
N ASN A 237 -0.87 -0.19 2.17
CA ASN A 237 -0.11 -0.43 3.41
C ASN A 237 1.34 -0.87 3.15
N PHE A 238 1.62 -1.39 1.95
CA PHE A 238 2.93 -1.34 1.34
C PHE A 238 2.81 -0.47 0.10
N GLU A 239 3.61 0.58 0.05
CA GLU A 239 3.71 1.41 -1.13
C GLU A 239 5.10 2.01 -1.22
N LEU A 240 5.75 1.86 -2.36
CA LEU A 240 7.01 2.53 -2.67
C LEU A 240 6.75 3.49 -3.84
N GLY A 241 6.74 4.80 -3.57
CA GLY A 241 6.24 5.80 -4.52
C GLY A 241 7.24 6.94 -4.79
N ASP A 242 7.18 7.49 -6.01
CA ASP A 242 7.84 8.74 -6.39
C ASP A 242 6.96 9.93 -5.99
N MET A 243 7.48 10.77 -5.11
CA MET A 243 6.78 11.93 -4.59
C MET A 243 6.48 12.96 -5.69
N ASP A 244 7.26 12.99 -6.77
CA ASP A 244 7.02 13.90 -7.90
C ASP A 244 5.73 13.53 -8.64
N PHE A 245 5.36 12.24 -8.68
CA PHE A 245 4.06 11.82 -9.22
C PHE A 245 2.91 12.34 -8.37
N PHE A 246 2.96 12.12 -7.05
CA PHE A 246 1.91 12.58 -6.13
C PHE A 246 1.81 14.11 -6.06
N ARG A 247 2.91 14.82 -6.30
CA ARG A 247 2.96 16.29 -6.39
C ARG A 247 2.64 16.84 -7.78
N SER A 248 2.43 15.97 -8.77
CA SER A 248 2.16 16.39 -10.14
C SER A 248 0.81 17.09 -10.24
N SER A 249 0.71 18.03 -11.19
CA SER A 249 -0.54 18.73 -11.47
C SER A 249 -1.68 17.77 -11.86
N ALA A 250 -1.36 16.66 -12.53
CA ALA A 250 -2.33 15.63 -12.90
C ALA A 250 -2.91 14.93 -11.65
N TYR A 251 -2.05 14.48 -10.74
CA TYR A 251 -2.50 13.84 -9.50
C TYR A 251 -3.25 14.82 -8.59
N THR A 252 -2.74 16.04 -8.44
CA THR A 252 -3.41 17.08 -7.64
C THR A 252 -4.81 17.37 -8.15
N LYS A 253 -5.00 17.57 -9.47
CA LYS A 253 -6.33 17.78 -10.07
C LYS A 253 -7.26 16.60 -9.83
N PHE A 254 -6.75 15.37 -9.98
CA PHE A 254 -7.54 14.16 -9.75
C PHE A 254 -7.99 14.05 -8.29
N PHE A 255 -7.08 14.23 -7.34
CA PHE A 255 -7.39 14.22 -5.93
C PHE A 255 -8.39 15.33 -5.55
N GLU A 256 -8.15 16.57 -6.00
CA GLU A 256 -9.04 17.71 -5.71
C GLU A 256 -10.47 17.47 -6.21
N TYR A 257 -10.63 16.89 -7.41
CA TYR A 257 -11.94 16.50 -7.92
C TYR A 257 -12.64 15.50 -6.98
N LEU A 258 -11.94 14.41 -6.61
CA LEU A 258 -12.50 13.40 -5.70
C LEU A 258 -12.80 13.96 -4.30
N ASP A 259 -11.97 14.88 -3.82
CA ASP A 259 -12.15 15.53 -2.52
C ASP A 259 -13.37 16.45 -2.51
N GLN A 260 -13.63 17.17 -3.62
CA GLN A 260 -14.84 17.98 -3.82
C GLN A 260 -16.11 17.13 -3.91
N VAL A 261 -16.06 15.96 -4.56
CA VAL A 261 -17.20 15.02 -4.58
C VAL A 261 -17.55 14.51 -3.18
N GLY A 262 -16.59 14.48 -2.25
CA GLY A 262 -16.83 14.19 -0.84
C GLY A 262 -17.00 12.70 -0.52
N GLY A 263 -16.65 11.80 -1.44
CA GLY A 263 -16.82 10.35 -1.27
C GLY A 263 -15.97 9.74 -0.14
N PHE A 264 -14.89 10.41 0.29
CA PHE A 264 -14.18 10.07 1.53
C PHE A 264 -15.09 10.11 2.77
N TYR A 265 -16.10 11.00 2.78
CA TYR A 265 -16.99 11.25 3.91
C TYR A 265 -18.41 10.72 3.73
N TYR A 266 -18.99 10.84 2.53
CA TYR A 266 -20.32 10.32 2.20
C TYR A 266 -20.32 8.82 1.90
N SER A 267 -19.14 8.26 1.65
CA SER A 267 -18.90 6.82 1.55
C SER A 267 -17.77 6.43 2.52
N ARG A 268 -16.81 5.62 2.08
CA ARG A 268 -15.59 5.28 2.83
C ARG A 268 -14.45 4.98 1.86
N TRP A 269 -14.25 5.86 0.87
CA TRP A 269 -13.20 5.71 -0.13
C TRP A 269 -11.84 5.59 0.56
N GLY A 270 -11.15 4.48 0.31
CA GLY A 270 -9.81 4.25 0.79
C GLY A 270 -8.76 4.95 -0.09
N ASP A 271 -7.62 5.28 0.49
CA ASP A 271 -6.46 5.74 -0.28
C ASP A 271 -5.95 4.68 -1.25
N ALA A 272 -6.03 3.39 -0.91
CA ALA A 272 -5.58 2.29 -1.76
C ALA A 272 -6.28 2.25 -3.14
N PRO A 273 -7.63 2.22 -3.25
CA PRO A 273 -8.29 2.34 -4.54
C PRO A 273 -8.07 3.71 -5.21
N VAL A 274 -8.00 4.82 -4.47
CA VAL A 274 -7.73 6.15 -5.06
C VAL A 274 -6.35 6.21 -5.73
N HIS A 275 -5.30 5.77 -5.03
CA HIS A 275 -3.95 5.66 -5.57
C HIS A 275 -3.92 4.73 -6.77
N THR A 276 -4.60 3.59 -6.70
CA THR A 276 -4.67 2.65 -7.83
C THR A 276 -5.27 3.31 -9.07
N LEU A 277 -6.41 4.00 -8.92
CA LEU A 277 -7.07 4.68 -10.03
C LEU A 277 -6.12 5.71 -10.65
N ALA A 278 -5.46 6.54 -9.85
CA ALA A 278 -4.50 7.51 -10.34
C ALA A 278 -3.30 6.85 -11.03
N VAL A 279 -2.66 5.88 -10.38
CA VAL A 279 -1.45 5.19 -10.88
C VAL A 279 -1.73 4.46 -12.19
N THR A 280 -2.88 3.80 -12.31
CA THR A 280 -3.20 2.98 -13.50
C THR A 280 -3.75 3.79 -14.67
N THR A 281 -4.03 5.09 -14.50
CA THR A 281 -4.57 5.96 -15.54
C THR A 281 -3.62 7.10 -15.93
N LEU A 282 -2.90 7.69 -14.96
CA LEU A 282 -2.03 8.85 -15.15
C LEU A 282 -0.57 8.47 -15.47
N LEU A 283 -0.16 7.23 -15.20
CA LEU A 283 1.19 6.74 -15.49
C LEU A 283 1.20 5.77 -16.66
N SER A 284 2.37 5.63 -17.29
CA SER A 284 2.63 4.49 -18.15
C SER A 284 2.66 3.21 -17.31
N LYS A 285 2.18 2.09 -17.88
CA LYS A 285 2.30 0.75 -17.28
C LYS A 285 3.75 0.39 -16.92
N ASP A 286 4.72 0.89 -17.70
CA ASP A 286 6.15 0.64 -17.47
C ASP A 286 6.72 1.42 -16.27
N GLU A 287 6.00 2.41 -15.75
CA GLU A 287 6.41 3.15 -14.55
C GLU A 287 5.91 2.48 -13.25
N VAL A 288 5.10 1.43 -13.36
CA VAL A 288 4.53 0.69 -12.24
C VAL A 288 5.23 -0.66 -12.09
N HIS A 289 5.51 -1.08 -10.86
CA HIS A 289 6.27 -2.30 -10.60
C HIS A 289 5.64 -3.17 -9.50
N TYR A 290 5.43 -4.44 -9.82
CA TYR A 290 5.10 -5.45 -8.82
C TYR A 290 6.38 -6.06 -8.26
N ILE A 291 6.54 -6.05 -6.93
CA ILE A 291 7.67 -6.66 -6.23
C ILE A 291 7.25 -8.04 -5.70
N PRO A 292 7.66 -9.15 -6.35
CA PRO A 292 7.34 -10.49 -5.90
C PRO A 292 8.21 -10.92 -4.70
N ASP A 293 7.74 -11.96 -4.01
CA ASP A 293 8.56 -12.78 -3.12
C ASP A 293 9.24 -12.01 -1.97
N THR A 294 8.52 -11.02 -1.42
CA THR A 294 9.02 -10.15 -0.35
C THR A 294 8.84 -10.72 1.05
N GLY A 295 7.97 -11.73 1.20
CA GLY A 295 7.58 -12.18 2.53
C GLY A 295 6.72 -11.15 3.28
N TYR A 296 6.20 -10.12 2.61
CA TYR A 296 5.38 -9.09 3.24
C TYR A 296 4.09 -9.69 3.80
N PHE A 297 3.71 -9.27 5.00
CA PHE A 297 2.48 -9.66 5.66
C PHE A 297 1.88 -8.46 6.37
N HIS A 298 0.57 -8.27 6.17
CA HIS A 298 -0.26 -7.37 6.95
C HIS A 298 -1.63 -8.04 7.07
N ASN A 299 -2.11 -8.26 8.31
CA ASN A 299 -3.25 -9.13 8.54
C ASN A 299 -4.50 -8.73 7.70
N PRO A 300 -5.14 -9.68 6.98
CA PRO A 300 -4.90 -11.13 6.97
C PRO A 300 -4.03 -11.64 5.81
N ASN A 301 -3.52 -10.77 4.94
CA ASN A 301 -2.91 -11.17 3.68
C ASN A 301 -1.38 -11.08 3.76
N GLY A 302 -0.71 -12.02 3.09
CA GLY A 302 0.73 -11.92 2.86
C GLY A 302 1.13 -12.40 1.49
N ASN A 303 2.38 -12.09 1.12
CA ASN A 303 3.08 -12.71 0.02
C ASN A 303 4.17 -13.60 0.63
N CYS A 304 4.26 -14.85 0.16
CA CYS A 304 5.30 -15.79 0.60
C CYS A 304 5.80 -16.57 -0.62
N PRO A 305 7.13 -16.58 -0.89
CA PRO A 305 7.66 -17.31 -2.03
C PRO A 305 7.28 -18.79 -1.95
N ARG A 306 6.72 -19.35 -3.02
CA ARG A 306 6.37 -20.78 -3.07
C ARG A 306 7.59 -21.66 -3.34
N ASP A 307 8.56 -21.14 -4.08
CA ASP A 307 9.84 -21.79 -4.34
C ASP A 307 10.67 -21.89 -3.05
N ASP A 308 11.04 -23.12 -2.70
CA ASP A 308 11.85 -23.40 -1.52
C ASP A 308 13.28 -22.86 -1.63
N ALA A 309 13.85 -22.84 -2.83
CA ALA A 309 15.18 -22.28 -3.07
C ALA A 309 15.20 -20.77 -2.75
N ILE A 310 14.17 -20.03 -3.18
CA ILE A 310 14.02 -18.60 -2.85
C ILE A 310 13.85 -18.43 -1.34
N ARG A 311 13.00 -19.25 -0.70
CA ARG A 311 12.81 -19.16 0.76
C ARG A 311 14.09 -19.40 1.54
N ARG A 312 14.90 -20.39 1.14
CA ARG A 312 16.19 -20.67 1.78
C ARG A 312 17.20 -19.56 1.54
N ALA A 313 17.31 -19.08 0.30
CA ALA A 313 18.26 -18.02 -0.07
C ALA A 313 17.98 -16.72 0.72
N ARG A 314 16.71 -16.30 0.80
CA ARG A 314 16.28 -15.07 1.48
C ARG A 314 15.92 -15.25 2.95
N ARG A 315 16.33 -16.35 3.59
CA ARG A 315 16.02 -16.67 5.01
C ARG A 315 14.56 -16.40 5.40
N CYS A 316 13.64 -16.85 4.54
CA CYS A 316 12.23 -16.60 4.72
C CYS A 316 11.67 -17.36 5.93
N SER A 317 10.81 -16.69 6.69
CA SER A 317 10.07 -17.20 7.85
C SER A 317 8.54 -17.20 7.64
N CYS A 318 8.09 -16.88 6.43
CA CYS A 318 6.67 -16.83 6.09
C CYS A 318 6.07 -18.22 5.96
N SER A 319 4.75 -18.29 6.17
CA SER A 319 3.95 -19.48 5.88
C SER A 319 3.20 -19.30 4.58
N THR A 320 3.21 -20.32 3.72
CA THR A 320 2.38 -20.35 2.50
C THR A 320 0.88 -20.38 2.80
N ARG A 321 0.48 -20.59 4.06
CA ARG A 321 -0.92 -20.49 4.50
C ARG A 321 -1.54 -19.12 4.26
N PHE A 322 -0.75 -18.05 4.39
CA PHE A 322 -1.21 -16.66 4.24
C PHE A 322 -0.85 -16.07 2.88
N GLU A 323 -0.37 -16.89 1.95
CA GLU A 323 0.04 -16.48 0.61
C GLU A 323 -1.21 -16.13 -0.23
N HIS A 324 -1.43 -14.83 -0.44
CA HIS A 324 -2.62 -14.29 -1.10
C HIS A 324 -2.40 -13.96 -2.58
N THR A 325 -1.16 -13.80 -3.03
CA THR A 325 -0.78 -13.34 -4.37
C THR A 325 -1.50 -14.11 -5.47
N TRP A 326 -1.52 -15.44 -5.38
CA TRP A 326 -2.11 -16.31 -6.40
C TRP A 326 -3.48 -16.88 -5.97
N SER A 327 -4.15 -16.23 -5.02
CA SER A 327 -5.50 -16.61 -4.59
C SER A 327 -6.58 -15.97 -5.49
N ARG A 328 -7.83 -16.45 -5.39
CA ARG A 328 -8.97 -15.86 -6.11
C ARG A 328 -9.35 -14.46 -5.64
N GLY A 329 -8.94 -14.06 -4.44
CA GLY A 329 -9.19 -12.72 -3.90
C GLY A 329 -8.10 -11.71 -4.24
N SER A 330 -7.18 -12.07 -5.14
CA SER A 330 -6.04 -11.26 -5.57
C SER A 330 -6.16 -10.90 -7.05
N CYS A 331 -5.68 -9.70 -7.36
CA CYS A 331 -5.58 -9.09 -8.67
C CYS A 331 -4.16 -9.18 -9.24
N ILE A 332 -3.19 -9.79 -8.54
CA ILE A 332 -1.87 -10.08 -9.12
C ILE A 332 -1.98 -10.96 -10.38
N PRO A 333 -2.85 -11.99 -10.46
CA PRO A 333 -3.08 -12.71 -11.71
C PRO A 333 -3.51 -11.80 -12.86
N LYS A 334 -4.34 -10.78 -12.57
CA LYS A 334 -4.76 -9.79 -13.56
C LYS A 334 -3.60 -8.89 -13.97
N TRP A 335 -2.81 -8.42 -13.01
CA TRP A 335 -1.61 -7.63 -13.28
C TRP A 335 -0.66 -8.34 -14.26
N TYR A 336 -0.46 -9.64 -14.10
CA TYR A 336 0.34 -10.44 -15.03
C TYR A 336 -0.31 -10.55 -16.42
N GLU A 337 -1.63 -10.72 -16.49
CA GLU A 337 -2.37 -10.83 -17.75
C GLU A 337 -2.31 -9.52 -18.56
N VAL A 338 -2.56 -8.37 -17.94
CA VAL A 338 -2.61 -7.07 -18.63
C VAL A 338 -1.23 -6.54 -19.02
N ASN A 339 -0.17 -7.03 -18.36
CA ASN A 339 1.21 -6.68 -18.67
C ASN A 339 1.98 -7.78 -19.41
N GLU A 340 1.29 -8.85 -19.86
CA GLU A 340 1.89 -9.97 -20.61
C GLU A 340 3.11 -10.61 -19.90
N LEU A 341 3.05 -10.67 -18.57
CA LEU A 341 4.13 -11.24 -17.75
C LEU A 341 3.99 -12.76 -17.65
N GLU A 342 5.13 -13.46 -17.66
CA GLU A 342 5.17 -14.90 -17.46
C GLU A 342 4.73 -15.26 -16.03
N LYS A 343 3.63 -16.02 -15.93
CA LYS A 343 3.13 -16.51 -14.63
C LYS A 343 3.97 -17.71 -14.18
N PRO A 344 4.19 -17.88 -12.87
CA PRO A 344 4.74 -19.12 -12.34
C PRO A 344 3.79 -20.30 -12.63
N SER A 345 4.31 -21.52 -12.61
CA SER A 345 3.55 -22.76 -12.91
C SER A 345 2.32 -22.98 -12.02
N TYR A 346 2.32 -22.41 -10.82
CA TYR A 346 1.20 -22.43 -9.87
C TYR A 346 0.29 -21.20 -9.96
N GLY A 347 0.58 -20.26 -10.86
CA GLY A 347 -0.22 -19.07 -11.09
C GLY A 347 -1.57 -19.42 -11.70
N ILE A 348 -2.61 -18.71 -11.29
CA ILE A 348 -3.97 -18.93 -11.79
C ILE A 348 -4.35 -17.89 -12.85
N LYS A 349 -5.41 -18.16 -13.62
CA LYS A 349 -6.08 -17.12 -14.41
C LYS A 349 -6.89 -16.22 -13.49
N PHE A 350 -6.88 -14.91 -13.74
CA PHE A 350 -7.78 -14.01 -13.06
C PHE A 350 -9.23 -14.38 -13.38
N LYS A 351 -10.06 -14.38 -12.33
CA LYS A 351 -11.52 -14.46 -12.45
C LYS A 351 -12.08 -13.47 -11.46
N ASN A 352 -12.73 -12.44 -11.97
CA ASN A 352 -13.44 -11.52 -11.11
C ASN A 352 -14.54 -12.30 -10.36
N VAL A 353 -14.42 -12.34 -9.04
CA VAL A 353 -15.41 -13.00 -8.16
C VAL A 353 -16.45 -12.01 -7.64
N HIS A 354 -16.27 -10.72 -7.90
CA HIS A 354 -17.28 -9.70 -7.65
C HIS A 354 -18.38 -9.82 -8.72
N LYS A 355 -19.62 -9.94 -8.27
CA LYS A 355 -20.80 -9.81 -9.14
C LYS A 355 -21.32 -8.39 -8.97
N PHE A 356 -21.40 -7.65 -10.07
CA PHE A 356 -22.08 -6.37 -10.10
C PHE A 356 -23.53 -6.59 -9.67
N ALA A 357 -24.04 -5.79 -8.74
CA ALA A 357 -25.48 -5.75 -8.53
C ALA A 357 -26.08 -5.06 -9.77
N GLU A 358 -27.08 -5.67 -10.40
CA GLU A 358 -27.69 -5.21 -11.65
C GLU A 358 -28.32 -3.80 -11.57
N ASN A 359 -28.28 -3.10 -10.43
CA ASN A 359 -28.98 -1.84 -10.19
C ASN A 359 -28.21 -0.83 -9.31
N GLU A 360 -26.86 -0.82 -9.27
CA GLU A 360 -26.14 0.27 -8.57
C GLU A 360 -26.25 1.64 -9.29
N ASP A 361 -26.76 1.66 -10.53
CA ASP A 361 -27.07 2.86 -11.31
C ASP A 361 -28.49 3.42 -11.08
N ALA A 362 -29.32 2.77 -10.26
CA ALA A 362 -30.64 3.30 -9.93
C ALA A 362 -30.54 4.29 -8.75
N ASP A 363 -30.42 5.58 -9.07
CA ASP A 363 -31.22 6.72 -8.58
C ASP A 363 -31.77 6.75 -7.13
N GLU A 364 -31.24 5.99 -6.18
CA GLU A 364 -31.53 6.19 -4.75
C GLU A 364 -30.33 6.89 -4.12
N TYR A 365 -30.43 8.22 -4.08
CA TYR A 365 -29.83 9.22 -3.17
C TYR A 365 -29.57 10.59 -3.87
N ASP A 366 -30.19 10.86 -5.02
CA ASP A 366 -30.25 12.20 -5.63
C ASP A 366 -31.47 13.04 -5.17
N ASP A 367 -32.28 12.50 -4.28
CA ASP A 367 -33.08 13.29 -3.33
C ASP A 367 -32.55 12.99 -1.90
N TRP A 368 -32.63 13.97 -1.00
CA TRP A 368 -32.24 14.02 0.44
C TRP A 368 -30.95 14.79 0.79
#